data_AF-A0A2Z6IAU4-F1
#
_entry.id   AF-A0A2Z6IAU4-F1
#
_cell.length_a   1.000
_cell.length_b   1.000
_cell.length_c   1.000
_cell.angle_alpha   90.00
_cell.angle_beta   90.00
_cell.angle_gamma   90.00
#
_symmetry.space_group_name_H-M   'P 1'
#
loop_
_entity.id
_entity.type
_entity.pdbx_description
1 polymer ?
#
loop_
_entity_poly.entity_id
_entity_poly.type
_entity_poly.pdbx_seq_one_letter_code
_entity_poly.pdbx_strand_id
1 'polypeptide(L)'
;MLLSVVRRPHFFLPHTVPTSMARLYNTLLTALPFLIPIVVLMIARLRPPAWKPQRIFLRLSLGLYFAALGCYAANAVEEGTPMAFFGAFYGTIPDKTPLVFWGYGFVILAIVAMFFVVNWDTVRLFTQRKNASASDERSNGQTK
;
A
#
# COMPACT_ATOMS: atom_id res chain seq x y z
N MET A 1 40.39 24.28 -15.50
CA MET A 1 38.94 24.41 -15.72
C MET A 1 38.41 23.01 -16.03
N LEU A 2 37.94 22.29 -15.00
CA LEU A 2 37.54 20.88 -15.08
C LEU A 2 36.06 20.80 -15.44
N LEU A 3 35.75 20.28 -16.63
CA LEU A 3 34.38 20.00 -17.06
C LEU A 3 33.84 18.77 -16.30
N SER A 4 32.78 19.00 -15.54
CA SER A 4 32.01 17.99 -14.84
C SER A 4 31.30 17.06 -15.82
N VAL A 5 31.71 15.79 -15.85
CA VAL A 5 31.00 14.72 -16.55
C VAL A 5 29.72 14.42 -15.76
N VAL A 6 28.61 14.99 -16.22
CA VAL A 6 27.26 14.64 -15.76
C VAL A 6 26.97 13.21 -16.20
N ARG A 7 27.16 12.23 -15.31
CA ARG A 7 26.67 10.86 -15.48
C ARG A 7 25.14 10.89 -15.49
N ARG A 8 24.55 10.76 -16.68
CA ARG A 8 23.10 10.51 -16.80
C ARG A 8 22.79 9.10 -16.29
N PRO A 9 21.73 8.90 -15.49
CA PRO A 9 21.32 7.56 -15.12
C PRO A 9 20.72 6.87 -16.35
N HIS A 10 21.49 6.00 -16.98
CA HIS A 10 20.97 5.05 -17.96
C HIS A 10 20.22 3.96 -17.21
N PHE A 11 18.92 4.18 -17.00
CA PHE A 11 18.00 3.07 -16.74
C PHE A 11 18.06 2.13 -17.95
N PHE A 12 18.38 0.86 -17.68
CA PHE A 12 18.50 -0.21 -18.66
C PHE A 12 17.20 -0.32 -19.48
N LEU A 13 17.22 0.18 -20.72
CA LEU A 13 16.22 -0.10 -21.73
C LEU A 13 16.94 -0.74 -22.93
N PRO A 14 16.44 -1.86 -23.49
CA PRO A 14 16.90 -2.35 -24.78
C PRO A 14 16.69 -1.28 -25.86
N HIS A 15 17.61 -1.20 -26.80
CA HIS A 15 17.87 -0.06 -27.69
C HIS A 15 16.79 0.24 -28.77
N THR A 16 15.55 -0.22 -28.62
CA THR A 16 14.55 -0.20 -29.70
C THR A 16 13.17 0.34 -29.31
N VAL A 17 13.03 1.01 -28.16
CA VAL A 17 11.76 1.64 -27.78
C VAL A 17 11.72 3.08 -28.32
N PRO A 18 10.73 3.48 -29.15
CA PRO A 18 10.61 4.87 -29.58
C PRO A 18 10.55 5.77 -28.34
N THR A 19 11.27 6.89 -28.39
CA THR A 19 11.51 7.79 -27.24
C THR A 19 10.24 8.28 -26.54
N SER A 20 9.11 8.29 -27.26
CA SER A 20 7.77 8.56 -26.72
C SER A 20 7.23 7.45 -25.81
N MET A 21 7.37 6.18 -26.20
CA MET A 21 6.91 5.02 -25.42
C MET A 21 7.74 4.83 -24.14
N ALA A 22 9.06 5.06 -24.22
CA ALA A 22 9.94 5.03 -23.06
C ALA A 22 9.57 6.11 -22.03
N ARG A 23 9.16 7.30 -22.48
CA ARG A 23 8.66 8.37 -21.58
C ARG A 23 7.37 7.96 -20.89
N LEU A 24 6.38 7.45 -21.64
CA LEU A 24 5.10 7.00 -21.08
C LEU A 24 5.29 5.94 -20.01
N TYR A 25 6.15 4.95 -20.27
CA TYR A 25 6.47 3.90 -19.31
C TYR A 25 7.08 4.45 -18.02
N ASN A 26 8.07 5.34 -18.13
CA ASN A 26 8.70 5.96 -16.96
C ASN A 26 7.71 6.84 -16.18
N THR A 27 6.84 7.59 -16.86
CA THR A 27 5.81 8.39 -16.21
C THR A 27 4.82 7.50 -15.44
N LEU A 28 4.40 6.39 -16.04
CA LEU A 28 3.51 5.43 -15.38
C LEU A 28 4.16 4.84 -14.12
N LEU A 29 5.42 4.41 -14.20
CA LEU A 29 6.17 3.91 -13.05
C LEU A 29 6.34 4.97 -11.96
N THR A 30 6.56 6.23 -12.31
CA THR A 30 6.64 7.28 -11.29
C THR A 30 5.29 7.59 -10.63
N ALA A 31 4.18 7.41 -11.35
CA ALA A 31 2.84 7.69 -10.86
C ALA A 31 2.24 6.55 -10.02
N LEU A 32 2.65 5.30 -10.26
CA LEU A 32 2.07 4.09 -9.69
C LEU A 32 1.96 4.10 -8.15
N PRO A 33 2.97 4.53 -7.36
CA PRO A 33 2.88 4.60 -5.90
C PRO A 33 1.71 5.46 -5.40
N PHE A 34 1.33 6.48 -6.19
CA PHE A 34 0.28 7.43 -5.86
C PHE A 34 -1.08 7.05 -6.48
N LEU A 35 -1.07 6.25 -7.54
CA LEU A 35 -2.30 5.75 -8.17
C LEU A 35 -3.00 4.68 -7.31
N ILE A 36 -2.25 3.84 -6.60
CA ILE A 36 -2.81 2.79 -5.73
C ILE A 36 -3.89 3.32 -4.77
N PRO A 37 -3.64 4.34 -3.93
CA PRO A 37 -4.66 4.84 -3.01
C PRO A 37 -5.85 5.47 -3.74
N ILE A 38 -5.63 6.08 -4.91
CA ILE A 38 -6.71 6.65 -5.73
C ILE A 38 -7.64 5.54 -6.24
N VAL A 39 -7.08 4.45 -6.76
CA VAL A 39 -7.84 3.29 -7.23
C VAL A 39 -8.64 2.66 -6.08
N VAL A 40 -8.02 2.51 -4.91
CA VAL A 40 -8.70 2.02 -3.70
C VAL A 40 -9.90 2.89 -3.34
N LEU A 41 -9.73 4.22 -3.32
CA LEU A 41 -10.81 5.15 -3.02
C LEU A 41 -11.90 5.13 -4.11
N MET A 42 -11.53 4.96 -5.37
CA MET A 42 -12.47 4.82 -6.48
C MET A 42 -13.32 3.56 -6.32
N ILE A 43 -12.70 2.42 -5.99
CA ILE A 43 -13.42 1.17 -5.69
C ILE A 43 -14.33 1.34 -4.48
N ALA A 44 -13.84 1.98 -3.41
CA ALA A 44 -14.64 2.30 -2.23
C ALA A 44 -15.80 3.25 -2.54
N ARG A 45 -15.72 4.05 -3.60
CA ARG A 45 -16.84 4.88 -4.06
C ARG A 45 -17.88 4.07 -4.84
N LEU A 46 -17.44 3.11 -5.64
CA LEU A 46 -18.32 2.20 -6.39
C LEU A 46 -19.04 1.19 -5.48
N ARG A 47 -18.35 0.73 -4.44
CA ARG A 47 -18.85 -0.22 -3.44
C ARG A 47 -18.62 0.36 -2.04
N PRO A 48 -19.48 1.32 -1.61
CA PRO A 48 -19.28 1.99 -0.34
C PRO A 48 -19.31 1.02 0.83
N PRO A 49 -18.34 1.09 1.74
CA PRO A 49 -18.34 0.28 2.95
C PRO A 49 -19.59 0.61 3.78
N ALA A 50 -20.48 -0.36 3.90
CA ALA A 50 -21.79 -0.20 4.50
C ALA A 50 -21.72 -0.08 6.03
N TRP A 51 -20.66 -0.62 6.65
CA TRP A 51 -20.54 -0.74 8.11
C TRP A 51 -19.38 0.10 8.69
N LYS A 52 -19.56 0.60 9.92
CA LYS A 52 -18.55 1.42 10.63
C LYS A 52 -17.19 0.71 10.77
N PRO A 53 -17.12 -0.57 11.16
CA PRO A 53 -15.83 -1.25 11.30
C PRO A 53 -15.11 -1.44 9.95
N GLN A 54 -15.83 -1.77 8.88
CA GLN A 54 -15.28 -1.86 7.52
C GLN A 54 -14.64 -0.53 7.08
N ARG A 55 -15.26 0.61 7.42
CA ARG A 55 -14.68 1.96 7.18
C ARG A 55 -13.40 2.21 7.97
N ILE A 56 -13.31 1.70 9.20
CA ILE A 56 -12.10 1.82 10.02
C ILE A 56 -10.94 1.04 9.38
N PHE A 57 -11.17 -0.20 8.95
CA PHE A 57 -10.15 -1.00 8.27
C PHE A 57 -9.68 -0.35 6.94
N LEU A 58 -10.60 0.26 6.18
CA LEU A 58 -10.23 1.00 4.97
C LEU A 58 -9.33 2.20 5.29
N ARG A 59 -9.68 3.00 6.30
CA ARG A 59 -8.87 4.14 6.75
C ARG A 59 -7.51 3.70 7.29
N LEU A 60 -7.49 2.61 8.05
CA LEU A 60 -6.27 2.02 8.59
C LEU A 60 -5.34 1.55 7.47
N SER A 61 -5.88 0.82 6.49
CA SER A 61 -5.12 0.38 5.32
C SER A 61 -4.48 1.54 4.57
N LEU A 62 -5.27 2.59 4.27
CA LEU A 62 -4.75 3.79 3.62
C LEU A 62 -3.71 4.51 4.49
N GLY A 63 -3.97 4.67 5.78
CA GLY A 63 -3.03 5.31 6.71
C GLY A 63 -1.69 4.58 6.79
N LEU A 64 -1.72 3.25 6.89
CA LEU A 64 -0.51 2.42 6.87
C LEU A 64 0.21 2.51 5.53
N TYR A 65 -0.51 2.53 4.41
CA TYR A 65 0.08 2.71 3.10
C TYR A 65 0.78 4.08 2.98
N PHE A 66 0.15 5.17 3.43
CA PHE A 66 0.80 6.49 3.46
C PHE A 66 1.98 6.55 4.42
N ALA A 67 1.93 5.86 5.56
CA ALA A 67 3.07 5.73 6.45
C ALA A 67 4.25 5.02 5.76
N ALA A 68 3.98 3.96 4.99
CA ALA A 68 5.01 3.30 4.19
C ALA A 68 5.65 4.24 3.15
N LEU A 69 4.83 5.01 2.42
CA LEU A 69 5.34 6.02 1.48
C LEU A 69 6.18 7.07 2.21
N GLY A 70 5.80 7.46 3.43
CA GLY A 70 6.59 8.34 4.28
C GLY A 70 7.97 7.77 4.63
N CYS A 71 8.04 6.48 4.98
CA CYS A 71 9.32 5.79 5.21
C CYS A 71 10.21 5.78 3.97
N TYR A 72 9.64 5.50 2.79
CA TYR A 72 10.40 5.54 1.54
C TYR A 72 10.86 6.96 1.18
N ALA A 73 10.05 7.97 1.49
CA ALA A 73 10.40 9.37 1.28
C ALA A 73 11.52 9.81 2.21
N ALA A 74 11.46 9.42 3.49
CA ALA A 74 12.53 9.66 4.45
C ALA A 74 13.86 9.02 3.99
N ASN A 75 13.81 7.78 3.51
CA ASN A 75 14.98 7.11 2.95
C ASN A 75 15.58 7.87 1.75
N ALA A 76 14.73 8.43 0.88
CA ALA A 76 15.19 9.23 -0.25
C ALA A 76 15.84 10.55 0.15
N VAL A 77 15.41 11.15 1.27
CA VAL A 77 16.05 12.34 1.85
C VAL A 77 17.42 11.97 2.41
N GLU A 78 17.55 10.85 3.12
CA GLU A 78 18.83 10.37 3.67
C GLU A 78 19.84 10.02 2.57
N GLU A 79 19.40 9.37 1.50
CA GLU A 79 20.22 9.01 0.34
C GLU A 79 20.49 10.20 -0.61
N GLY A 80 19.85 11.35 -0.39
CA GLY A 80 19.99 12.56 -1.22
C GLY A 80 19.51 12.40 -2.66
N THR A 81 18.71 11.37 -2.96
CA THR A 81 18.22 11.08 -4.31
C THR A 81 16.78 10.60 -4.32
N PRO A 82 15.90 11.17 -5.17
CA PRO A 82 14.53 10.71 -5.32
C PRO A 82 14.45 9.28 -5.88
N MET A 83 15.52 8.80 -6.54
CA MET A 83 15.56 7.44 -7.08
C MET A 83 15.54 6.38 -5.96
N ALA A 84 16.01 6.71 -4.75
CA ALA A 84 15.96 5.81 -3.61
C ALA A 84 14.54 5.57 -3.12
N PHE A 85 13.62 6.53 -3.28
CA PHE A 85 12.19 6.32 -3.00
C PHE A 85 11.62 5.22 -3.92
N PHE A 86 11.83 5.37 -5.23
CA PHE A 86 11.30 4.44 -6.21
C PHE A 86 11.99 3.08 -6.10
N GLY A 87 13.30 3.04 -5.84
CA GLY A 87 14.00 1.80 -5.55
C GLY A 87 13.41 1.07 -4.34
N ALA A 88 13.09 1.79 -3.27
CA ALA A 88 12.48 1.21 -2.06
C ALA A 88 11.08 0.70 -2.36
N PHE A 89 10.29 1.48 -3.09
CA PHE A 89 8.93 1.12 -3.48
C PHE A 89 8.89 -0.12 -4.39
N TYR A 90 9.81 -0.22 -5.34
CA TYR A 90 9.90 -1.33 -6.30
C TYR A 90 10.71 -2.53 -5.81
N GLY A 91 11.31 -2.46 -4.61
CA GLY A 91 12.09 -3.56 -4.06
C GLY A 91 13.46 -3.76 -4.73
N THR A 92 14.00 -2.76 -5.40
CA THR A 92 15.26 -2.86 -6.16
C THR A 92 16.48 -2.35 -5.40
N ILE A 93 16.34 -1.95 -4.13
CA ILE A 93 17.48 -1.50 -3.33
C ILE A 93 18.32 -2.72 -2.88
N PRO A 94 19.64 -2.71 -3.12
CA PRO A 94 20.53 -3.79 -2.68
C PRO A 94 20.64 -3.88 -1.15
N ASP A 95 20.79 -2.74 -0.47
CA ASP A 95 20.89 -2.66 0.99
C ASP A 95 19.61 -2.10 1.62
N LYS A 96 18.92 -2.92 2.42
CA LYS A 96 17.67 -2.48 3.07
C LYS A 96 18.01 -1.67 4.31
N THR A 97 17.80 -0.35 4.23
CA THR A 97 17.87 0.52 5.41
C THR A 97 16.73 0.19 6.40
N PRO A 98 16.87 0.54 7.70
CA PRO A 98 15.81 0.35 8.67
C PRO A 98 14.49 1.01 8.27
N LEU A 99 14.56 2.19 7.64
CA LEU A 99 13.39 2.90 7.11
C LEU A 99 12.66 2.09 6.03
N VAL A 100 13.41 1.52 5.08
CA VAL A 100 12.85 0.68 4.01
C VAL A 100 12.19 -0.57 4.59
N PHE A 101 12.80 -1.18 5.62
CA PHE A 101 12.22 -2.32 6.33
C PHE A 101 10.88 -1.98 7.00
N TRP A 102 10.81 -0.87 7.75
CA TRP A 102 9.55 -0.39 8.32
C TRP A 102 8.51 -0.09 7.25
N GLY A 103 8.92 0.50 6.12
CA GLY A 103 8.05 0.73 4.98
C GLY A 103 7.38 -0.56 4.48
N TYR A 104 8.15 -1.64 4.28
CA TYR A 104 7.57 -2.94 3.92
C TYR A 104 6.63 -3.49 4.99
N GLY A 105 6.98 -3.36 6.27
CA GLY A 105 6.09 -3.74 7.36
C GLY A 105 4.73 -3.04 7.29
N PHE A 106 4.73 -1.72 7.06
CA PHE A 106 3.52 -0.94 6.89
C PHE A 106 2.73 -1.33 5.64
N VAL A 107 3.38 -1.62 4.50
CA VAL A 107 2.70 -2.13 3.30
C VAL A 107 2.02 -3.47 3.57
N ILE A 108 2.70 -4.41 4.24
CA ILE A 108 2.13 -5.72 4.58
C ILE A 108 0.90 -5.54 5.48
N LEU A 109 0.99 -4.72 6.52
CA LEU A 109 -0.14 -4.42 7.39
C LEU A 109 -1.29 -3.73 6.63
N ALA A 110 -0.97 -2.83 5.69
CA ALA A 110 -1.97 -2.18 4.84
C ALA A 110 -2.71 -3.20 3.96
N ILE A 111 -1.99 -4.17 3.38
CA ILE A 111 -2.57 -5.26 2.57
C ILE A 111 -3.47 -6.14 3.44
N VAL A 112 -3.02 -6.54 4.63
CA VAL A 112 -3.83 -7.34 5.56
C VAL A 112 -5.11 -6.59 5.94
N ALA A 113 -5.01 -5.30 6.29
CA ALA A 113 -6.17 -4.48 6.59
C ALA A 113 -7.13 -4.39 5.39
N MET A 114 -6.60 -4.25 4.17
CA MET A 114 -7.41 -4.22 2.94
C MET A 114 -8.10 -5.56 2.68
N PHE A 115 -7.44 -6.67 2.98
CA PHE A 115 -8.02 -8.00 2.83
C PHE A 115 -9.31 -8.15 3.65
N PHE A 116 -9.35 -7.61 4.88
CA PHE A 116 -10.57 -7.58 5.69
C PHE A 116 -11.66 -6.67 5.08
N VAL A 117 -11.29 -5.56 4.46
CA VAL A 117 -12.24 -4.65 3.79
C VAL A 117 -12.92 -5.32 2.60
N VAL A 118 -12.13 -6.03 1.79
CA VAL A 118 -12.60 -6.72 0.58
C VAL A 118 -13.42 -7.97 0.95
N ASN A 119 -12.99 -8.74 1.94
CA ASN A 119 -13.63 -9.98 2.38
C ASN A 119 -14.63 -9.76 3.54
N TRP A 120 -15.23 -8.57 3.63
CA TRP A 120 -16.05 -8.18 4.78
C TRP A 120 -17.25 -9.11 5.02
N ASP A 121 -17.85 -9.66 3.95
CA ASP A 121 -18.97 -10.60 4.07
C ASP A 121 -18.58 -11.89 4.81
N THR A 122 -17.37 -12.41 4.57
CA THR A 122 -16.83 -13.57 5.30
C THR A 122 -16.63 -13.25 6.78
N VAL A 123 -16.06 -12.09 7.10
CA VAL A 123 -15.86 -11.62 8.49
C VAL A 123 -17.19 -11.48 9.22
N ARG A 124 -18.23 -11.02 8.50
CA ARG A 124 -19.58 -10.88 9.02
C ARG A 124 -20.17 -12.23 9.44
N LEU A 125 -20.01 -13.27 8.62
CA LEU A 125 -20.55 -14.61 8.93
C LEU A 125 -20.03 -15.14 10.27
N PHE A 126 -18.73 -14.98 10.53
CA PHE A 126 -18.14 -15.38 11.81
C PHE A 126 -18.66 -14.53 12.98
N THR A 127 -18.81 -13.22 12.78
CA THR A 127 -19.31 -12.31 13.82
C THR A 127 -20.77 -12.61 14.17
N GLN A 128 -21.62 -12.82 13.17
CA GLN A 128 -23.03 -13.14 13.36
C GLN A 128 -23.22 -14.52 14.01
N ARG A 129 -22.44 -15.53 13.60
CA ARG A 129 -22.46 -16.86 14.21
C ARG A 129 -22.08 -16.80 15.69
N LYS A 130 -21.02 -16.04 16.04
CA LYS A 130 -20.60 -15.85 17.44
C LYS A 130 -21.70 -15.20 18.28
N ASN A 131 -22.37 -14.18 17.75
CA ASN A 131 -23.42 -13.48 18.48
C ASN A 131 -24.66 -14.36 18.68
N ALA A 132 -25.02 -15.18 17.70
CA ALA A 132 -26.13 -16.12 17.81
C ALA A 132 -25.87 -17.18 18.91
N SER A 133 -24.68 -17.78 18.92
CA SER A 133 -24.31 -18.76 19.96
C SER A 133 -24.28 -18.14 21.37
N ALA A 134 -23.84 -16.88 21.49
CA ALA A 134 -23.84 -16.18 22.79
C ALA A 134 -25.25 -15.83 23.28
N SER A 135 -26.20 -15.58 22.37
CA SER A 135 -27.61 -15.35 22.72
C SER A 135 -28.29 -16.62 23.24
N ASP A 136 -28.02 -17.78 22.62
CA ASP A 136 -28.60 -19.06 23.03
C ASP A 136 -28.10 -19.51 24.42
N GLU A 137 -26.80 -19.36 24.72
CA GLU A 137 -26.26 -19.64 26.06
C GLU A 137 -26.88 -18.76 27.14
N ARG A 138 -27.11 -17.48 26.84
CA ARG A 138 -27.69 -16.52 27.80
C ARG A 138 -29.16 -16.82 28.07
N SER A 139 -29.90 -17.28 27.06
CA SER A 139 -31.28 -17.74 27.22
C SER A 139 -31.36 -19.01 28.06
N ASN A 140 -30.45 -19.97 27.84
CA ASN A 140 -30.46 -21.25 28.53
C ASN A 140 -29.95 -21.16 29.99
N GLY A 141 -29.13 -20.15 30.29
CA GLY A 141 -28.64 -19.86 31.64
C GLY A 141 -29.62 -19.11 32.55
N GLN A 142 -30.66 -18.47 32.00
CA GLN A 142 -31.72 -17.82 32.80
C GLN A 142 -32.87 -18.77 33.18
N THR A 143 -32.94 -19.96 32.57
CA THR A 143 -33.98 -20.98 32.84
C THR A 143 -33.60 -22.00 33.93
N LYS A 144 -32.61 -21.71 34.78
CA LYS A 144 -32.21 -22.55 35.92
C LYS A 144 -32.29 -21.80 37.23
#